data_AF-A0A954B7J1-F1
#
_entry.id   AF-A0A954B7J1-F1
#
_cell.length_a   1.000
_cell.length_b   1.000
_cell.length_c   1.000
_cell.angle_alpha   90.00
_cell.angle_beta   90.00
_cell.angle_gamma   90.00
#
_symmetry.space_group_name_H-M   'P 1'
#
loop_
_entity.id
_entity.type
_entity.pdbx_description
1 polymer ?
#
loop_
_entity_poly.entity_id
_entity_poly.type
_entity_poly.pdbx_seq_one_letter_code
_entity_poly.pdbx_strand_id
1 'polypeptide(L)'
;MRVNVKTAKKRKLSSTLWLDRQLNDPFVARAKAEGWRSRAAFKLIELNEKFGLIGKGSRVVDLGCAPGGWLQVAAKAGAAKVVGIDYLEMPHVPGTEHLELDFLDDSAPEKLKNLLGGEADV
;
A
#
# COMPACT_ATOMS: atom_id res chain seq x y z
N MET A 1 6.72 2.64 22.73
CA MET A 1 5.67 3.04 23.70
C MET A 1 4.39 2.29 23.36
N ARG A 2 3.74 1.67 24.35
CA ARG A 2 2.44 1.00 24.18
C ARG A 2 1.33 2.04 24.25
N VAL A 3 0.36 2.00 23.34
CA VAL A 3 -0.78 2.93 23.28
C VAL A 3 -1.99 2.26 23.94
N ASN A 4 -2.59 2.95 24.91
CA ASN A 4 -3.78 2.47 25.61
C ASN A 4 -5.08 2.88 24.90
N VAL A 5 -6.10 2.01 24.94
CA VAL A 5 -7.44 2.30 24.43
C VAL A 5 -8.17 3.29 25.37
N LYS A 6 -8.21 4.58 25.00
CA LYS A 6 -8.83 5.66 25.81
C LYS A 6 -10.31 5.46 26.17
N THR A 7 -11.01 4.60 25.43
CA THR A 7 -12.47 4.41 25.51
C THR A 7 -12.88 3.00 25.97
N ALA A 8 -11.96 2.26 26.58
CA ALA A 8 -12.15 0.88 27.03
C ALA A 8 -13.37 0.71 27.95
N LYS A 9 -13.62 1.65 28.88
CA LYS A 9 -14.73 1.58 29.86
C LYS A 9 -16.12 1.54 29.23
N LYS A 10 -16.27 2.00 27.98
CA LYS A 10 -17.57 2.07 27.27
C LYS A 10 -17.74 0.94 26.24
N ARG A 11 -16.82 -0.04 26.19
CA ARG A 11 -16.77 -1.08 25.15
C ARG A 11 -16.79 -2.47 25.77
N LYS A 12 -17.31 -3.44 25.00
CA LYS A 12 -17.18 -4.87 25.33
C LYS A 12 -15.69 -5.25 25.37
N LEU A 13 -15.33 -6.19 26.24
CA LEU A 13 -13.95 -6.65 26.41
C LEU A 13 -13.31 -7.08 25.08
N SER A 14 -14.03 -7.83 24.25
CA SER A 14 -13.56 -8.27 22.93
C SER A 14 -13.24 -7.10 21.99
N SER A 15 -14.05 -6.04 22.02
CA SER A 15 -13.82 -4.82 21.24
C SER A 15 -12.60 -4.05 21.74
N THR A 16 -12.41 -3.96 23.06
CA THR A 16 -11.23 -3.35 23.67
C THR A 16 -9.95 -4.11 23.31
N LEU A 17 -9.96 -5.45 23.38
CA LEU A 17 -8.80 -6.28 23.02
C LEU A 17 -8.50 -6.25 21.52
N TRP A 18 -9.52 -6.12 20.67
CA TRP A 18 -9.31 -5.91 19.23
C TRP A 18 -8.63 -4.57 18.96
N LEU A 19 -9.12 -3.48 19.56
CA LEU A 19 -8.51 -2.15 19.44
C LEU A 19 -7.09 -2.12 20.02
N ASP A 20 -6.84 -2.75 21.17
CA ASP A 20 -5.51 -2.81 21.78
C ASP A 20 -4.51 -3.47 20.84
N ARG A 21 -4.89 -4.57 20.17
CA ARG A 21 -4.06 -5.23 19.16
C ARG A 21 -3.77 -4.36 17.95
N GLN A 22 -4.78 -3.65 17.42
CA GLN A 22 -4.59 -2.76 16.27
C GLN A 22 -3.68 -1.57 16.61
N LEU A 23 -3.87 -0.97 17.80
CA LEU A 23 -3.07 0.18 18.24
C LEU A 23 -1.62 -0.17 18.55
N ASN A 24 -1.37 -1.40 19.00
CA ASN A 24 -0.06 -1.89 19.40
C ASN A 24 0.54 -2.86 18.39
N ASP A 25 0.08 -2.80 17.14
CA ASP A 25 0.56 -3.69 16.11
C ASP A 25 2.06 -3.41 15.80
N PRO A 26 2.95 -4.39 16.02
CA PRO A 26 4.40 -4.18 15.87
C PRO A 26 4.80 -3.79 14.45
N PHE A 27 4.07 -4.23 13.41
CA PHE A 27 4.44 -3.87 12.04
C PHE A 27 4.07 -2.43 11.71
N VAL A 28 3.13 -1.81 12.42
CA VAL A 28 2.87 -0.37 12.25
C VAL A 28 4.05 0.44 12.79
N ALA A 29 4.58 0.05 13.94
CA ALA A 29 5.79 0.66 14.49
C ALA A 29 7.00 0.41 13.60
N ARG A 30 7.18 -0.83 13.12
CA ARG A 30 8.26 -1.21 12.20
C ARG A 30 8.18 -0.44 10.88
N ALA A 31 7.00 -0.33 10.27
CA ALA A 31 6.80 0.43 9.04
C ALA A 31 7.26 1.88 9.20
N LYS A 32 6.86 2.54 10.29
CA LYS A 32 7.31 3.90 10.60
C LYS A 32 8.83 3.99 10.79
N ALA A 33 9.42 3.05 11.53
CA ALA A 33 10.86 3.01 11.79
C ALA A 33 11.68 2.80 10.51
N GLU A 34 11.17 1.99 9.58
CA GLU A 34 11.82 1.68 8.30
C GLU A 34 11.39 2.61 7.13
N GLY A 35 10.55 3.61 7.40
CA GLY A 35 10.11 4.58 6.39
C GLY A 35 9.09 4.05 5.37
N TRP A 36 8.37 2.98 5.70
CA TRP A 36 7.25 2.46 4.91
C TRP A 36 5.94 3.16 5.26
N ARG A 37 5.14 3.46 4.24
CA ARG A 37 3.84 4.15 4.37
C ARG A 37 2.76 3.32 5.05
N SER A 38 2.87 2.01 5.00
CA SER A 38 1.93 1.12 5.69
C SER A 38 2.58 -0.20 6.08
N ARG A 39 1.97 -0.88 7.07
CA ARG A 39 2.33 -2.27 7.43
C ARG A 39 2.14 -3.26 6.28
N ALA A 40 1.34 -2.92 5.26
CA ALA A 40 1.05 -3.81 4.15
C ALA A 40 2.29 -4.01 3.24
N ALA A 41 3.25 -3.09 3.28
CA ALA A 41 4.53 -3.21 2.58
C ALA A 41 5.21 -4.56 2.87
N PHE A 42 5.21 -5.00 4.14
CA PHE A 42 5.84 -6.27 4.54
C PHE A 42 5.21 -7.49 3.85
N LYS A 43 3.90 -7.46 3.58
CA LYS A 43 3.23 -8.55 2.86
C LYS A 43 3.77 -8.67 1.44
N LEU A 44 3.90 -7.54 0.73
CA LEU A 44 4.39 -7.55 -0.64
C LEU A 44 5.89 -7.84 -0.70
N ILE A 45 6.67 -7.35 0.27
CA ILE A 45 8.09 -7.70 0.41
C ILE A 45 8.25 -9.22 0.56
N GLU A 46 7.55 -9.83 1.51
CA GLU A 46 7.62 -11.29 1.74
C GLU A 46 7.15 -12.09 0.52
N LEU A 47 6.08 -11.65 -0.15
CA LEU A 47 5.59 -12.28 -1.39
C LEU A 47 6.61 -12.15 -2.51
N ASN A 48 7.22 -10.98 -2.67
CA ASN A 48 8.22 -10.75 -3.71
C ASN A 48 9.51 -11.53 -3.46
N GLU A 49 9.96 -11.63 -2.21
CA GLU A 49 11.11 -12.47 -1.82
C GLU A 49 10.86 -13.95 -2.13
N LYS A 50 9.62 -14.43 -1.91
CA LYS A 50 9.26 -15.83 -2.11
C LYS A 50 9.03 -16.21 -3.57
N PHE A 51 8.42 -15.32 -4.35
CA PHE A 51 7.91 -15.65 -5.70
C PHE A 51 8.55 -14.84 -6.83
N GLY A 52 9.33 -13.81 -6.52
CA GLY A 52 9.95 -12.95 -7.53
C GLY A 52 8.93 -12.21 -8.41
N LEU A 53 7.79 -11.79 -7.82
CA LEU A 53 6.66 -11.19 -8.55
C LEU A 53 7.07 -9.95 -9.35
N ILE A 54 7.86 -9.06 -8.74
CA ILE A 54 8.25 -7.77 -9.30
C ILE A 54 9.70 -7.88 -9.78
N GLY A 55 9.85 -8.14 -11.08
CA GLY A 55 11.14 -8.17 -11.75
C GLY A 55 11.69 -6.77 -12.03
N LYS A 56 13.02 -6.64 -12.11
CA LYS A 56 13.65 -5.40 -12.55
C LYS A 56 13.20 -5.06 -13.97
N GLY A 57 12.75 -3.83 -14.18
CA GLY A 57 12.25 -3.38 -15.48
C GLY A 57 10.76 -3.63 -15.74
N SER A 58 10.06 -4.27 -14.79
CA SER A 58 8.62 -4.52 -14.91
C SER A 58 7.76 -3.26 -14.85
N ARG A 59 6.54 -3.38 -15.37
CA ARG A 59 5.46 -2.40 -15.30
C ARG A 59 4.41 -2.92 -14.33
N VAL A 60 4.19 -2.19 -13.24
CA VAL A 60 3.34 -2.62 -12.12
C VAL A 60 2.12 -1.71 -11.99
N VAL A 61 0.95 -2.30 -11.81
CA VAL A 61 -0.29 -1.59 -11.45
C VAL A 61 -0.73 -1.95 -10.02
N ASP A 62 -0.97 -0.95 -9.19
CA ASP A 62 -1.46 -1.10 -7.81
C ASP A 62 -2.90 -0.57 -7.68
N LEU A 63 -3.87 -1.47 -7.51
CA LEU A 63 -5.29 -1.13 -7.38
C LEU A 63 -5.68 -1.01 -5.90
N GLY A 64 -6.22 0.14 -5.49
CA GLY A 64 -6.46 0.44 -4.08
C GLY A 64 -5.16 0.79 -3.35
N CYS A 65 -4.36 1.64 -3.99
CA CYS A 65 -2.97 1.86 -3.62
C CYS A 65 -2.78 2.75 -2.38
N ALA A 66 -3.80 3.45 -1.86
CA ALA A 66 -3.66 4.31 -0.69
C ALA A 66 -3.33 3.47 0.57
N PRO A 67 -2.34 3.87 1.40
CA PRO A 67 -1.60 5.14 1.42
C PRO A 67 -0.26 5.15 0.64
N GLY A 68 -0.02 4.16 -0.22
CA GLY A 68 1.16 4.05 -1.09
C GLY A 68 2.21 3.03 -0.62
N GLY A 69 1.81 2.07 0.23
CA GLY A 69 2.75 1.07 0.78
C GLY A 69 3.28 0.11 -0.27
N TRP A 70 2.43 -0.36 -1.19
CA TRP A 70 2.82 -1.30 -2.25
C TRP A 70 3.50 -0.60 -3.41
N LEU A 71 3.05 0.61 -3.78
CA LEU A 71 3.80 1.53 -4.65
C LEU A 71 5.27 1.69 -4.23
N GLN A 72 5.53 1.95 -2.94
CA GLN A 72 6.90 2.06 -2.43
C GLN A 72 7.70 0.78 -2.61
N VAL A 73 7.09 -0.39 -2.39
CA VAL A 73 7.76 -1.69 -2.53
C VAL A 73 8.10 -1.93 -3.99
N ALA A 74 7.16 -1.73 -4.92
CA ALA A 74 7.39 -1.91 -6.35
C ALA A 74 8.50 -1.00 -6.90
N ALA A 75 8.50 0.28 -6.51
CA ALA A 75 9.55 1.21 -6.89
C ALA A 75 10.93 0.77 -6.38
N LYS A 76 11.03 0.36 -5.10
CA LYS A 76 12.30 -0.12 -4.52
C LYS A 76 12.74 -1.48 -5.07
N ALA A 77 11.81 -2.32 -5.56
CA ALA A 77 12.11 -3.58 -6.22
C ALA A 77 12.70 -3.40 -7.63
N GLY A 78 12.68 -2.18 -8.18
CA GLY A 78 13.29 -1.86 -9.46
C GLY A 78 12.37 -2.02 -10.67
N ALA A 79 11.05 -1.96 -10.47
CA ALA A 79 10.10 -1.78 -11.56
C ALA A 79 10.48 -0.53 -12.39
N ALA A 80 10.39 -0.62 -13.72
CA ALA A 80 10.63 0.52 -14.59
C ALA A 80 9.49 1.55 -14.53
N LYS A 81 8.27 1.08 -14.28
CA LYS A 81 7.08 1.91 -14.20
C LYS A 81 6.13 1.36 -13.15
N VAL A 82 5.64 2.23 -12.27
CA VAL A 82 4.68 1.87 -11.22
C VAL A 82 3.55 2.89 -11.25
N VAL A 83 2.32 2.40 -11.46
CA VAL A 83 1.12 3.23 -11.53
C VAL A 83 0.10 2.74 -10.51
N GLY A 84 -0.39 3.63 -9.66
CA GLY A 84 -1.45 3.35 -8.70
C GLY A 84 -2.79 3.96 -9.09
N ILE A 85 -3.88 3.40 -8.57
CA ILE A 85 -5.19 4.04 -8.55
C ILE A 85 -5.85 3.83 -7.19
N ASP A 86 -6.45 4.88 -6.66
CA ASP A 86 -7.28 4.83 -5.45
C ASP A 86 -8.25 6.01 -5.48
N TYR A 87 -9.44 5.90 -4.90
CA TYR A 87 -10.35 7.04 -4.77
C TYR A 87 -9.97 7.96 -3.59
N LEU A 88 -9.06 7.51 -2.72
CA LEU A 88 -8.53 8.29 -1.61
C LEU A 88 -7.30 9.09 -2.02
N GLU A 89 -7.28 10.36 -1.66
CA GLU A 89 -6.08 11.20 -1.74
C GLU A 89 -4.92 10.58 -0.92
N MET A 90 -3.72 10.59 -1.50
CA MET A 90 -2.51 10.23 -0.77
C MET A 90 -1.30 11.06 -1.21
N PRO A 91 -0.28 11.23 -0.35
CA PRO A 91 0.92 11.97 -0.75
C PRO A 91 1.67 11.24 -1.86
N HIS A 92 2.32 11.97 -2.77
CA HIS A 92 3.11 11.38 -3.86
C HIS A 92 4.22 10.43 -3.36
N VAL A 93 4.33 9.23 -3.96
CA VAL A 93 5.41 8.26 -3.69
C VAL A 93 6.49 8.41 -4.77
N PRO A 94 7.75 8.72 -4.41
CA PRO A 94 8.83 8.87 -5.39
C PRO A 94 9.02 7.65 -6.28
N GLY A 95 9.22 7.89 -7.59
CA GLY A 95 9.41 6.83 -8.58
C GLY A 95 8.11 6.15 -9.04
N THR A 96 6.94 6.72 -8.70
CA THR A 96 5.64 6.18 -9.06
C THR A 96 4.70 7.29 -9.52
N GLU A 97 3.65 6.93 -10.24
CA GLU A 97 2.51 7.80 -10.53
C GLU A 97 1.25 7.21 -9.92
N HIS A 98 0.26 8.04 -9.58
CA HIS A 98 -1.03 7.53 -9.14
C HIS A 98 -2.17 8.43 -9.59
N LEU A 99 -3.35 7.83 -9.70
CA LEU A 99 -4.60 8.51 -10.00
C LEU A 99 -5.49 8.49 -8.78
N GLU A 100 -6.00 9.66 -8.39
CA GLU A 100 -7.13 9.76 -7.46
C GLU A 100 -8.43 9.55 -8.26
N LEU A 101 -8.88 8.30 -8.33
CA LEU A 101 -10.03 7.87 -9.13
C LEU A 101 -10.57 6.54 -8.61
N ASP A 102 -11.88 6.34 -8.68
CA ASP A 102 -12.46 5.01 -8.49
C ASP A 102 -11.99 4.08 -9.62
N PHE A 103 -11.45 2.91 -9.30
CA PHE A 103 -11.02 1.95 -10.31
C PHE A 103 -12.20 1.33 -11.08
N LEU A 104 -13.43 1.47 -10.59
CA LEU A 104 -14.66 1.11 -11.28
C LEU A 104 -15.17 2.21 -12.24
N ASP A 105 -14.55 3.38 -12.27
CA ASP A 105 -14.89 4.44 -13.23
C ASP A 105 -14.58 3.98 -14.67
N ASP A 106 -15.50 4.23 -15.59
CA ASP A 106 -15.37 3.81 -17.00
C ASP A 106 -14.10 4.38 -17.68
N SER A 107 -13.59 5.52 -17.19
CA SER A 107 -12.36 6.14 -17.69
C SER A 107 -11.08 5.60 -17.06
N ALA A 108 -11.17 4.83 -15.97
CA ALA A 108 -10.00 4.34 -15.23
C ALA A 108 -9.09 3.43 -16.09
N PRO A 109 -9.60 2.45 -16.86
CA PRO A 109 -8.75 1.56 -17.64
C PRO A 109 -7.90 2.30 -18.68
N GLU A 110 -8.48 3.28 -19.38
CA GLU A 110 -7.76 4.05 -20.40
C GLU A 110 -6.70 4.95 -19.77
N LYS A 111 -7.04 5.67 -18.70
CA LYS A 111 -6.08 6.52 -17.98
C LYS A 111 -4.90 5.73 -17.42
N LEU A 112 -5.17 4.56 -16.81
CA LEU A 112 -4.13 3.66 -16.31
C LEU A 112 -3.20 3.18 -17.43
N LYS A 113 -3.76 2.71 -18.55
CA LYS A 113 -2.97 2.25 -19.70
C LYS A 113 -2.10 3.36 -20.28
N ASN A 114 -2.64 4.58 -20.38
CA ASN A 114 -1.91 5.74 -20.87
C ASN A 114 -0.75 6.13 -19.94
N LEU A 115 -0.99 6.15 -18.61
CA LEU A 115 0.06 6.40 -17.63
C LEU A 115 1.14 5.31 -17.67
N LEU A 116 0.74 4.05 -17.75
CA LEU A 116 1.65 2.91 -17.75
C LEU A 116 2.48 2.82 -19.03
N GLY A 117 1.91 3.23 -20.17
CA GLY A 117 2.58 3.30 -21.47
C GLY A 117 2.90 1.94 -22.10
N GLY A 118 2.14 0.89 -21.75
CA GLY A 118 2.37 -0.50 -22.15
C GLY A 118 1.48 -1.46 -21.36
N GLU A 119 1.64 -2.77 -21.57
CA GLU A 119 0.95 -3.80 -20.78
C GLU A 119 1.53 -3.88 -19.35
N ALA A 120 0.69 -4.26 -18.39
CA ALA A 120 1.13 -4.51 -17.02
C ALA A 120 1.73 -5.93 -16.95
N ASP A 121 2.89 -6.04 -16.32
CA ASP A 121 3.53 -7.32 -16.00
C ASP A 121 3.00 -7.88 -14.67
N VAL A 122 2.59 -6.98 -13.76
CA VAL A 122 2.09 -7.26 -12.41
C VAL A 122 0.90 -6.38 -12.07
#